data_AF-A0A257YC08-F1
#
_entry.id   AF-A0A257YC08-F1
#
_cell.length_a   1.000
_cell.length_b   1.000
_cell.length_c   1.000
_cell.angle_alpha   90.00
_cell.angle_beta   90.00
_cell.angle_gamma   90.00
#
_symmetry.space_group_name_H-M   'P 1'
#
loop_
_entity.id
_entity.type
_entity.pdbx_description
1 polymer ?
#
loop_
_entity_poly.entity_id
_entity_poly.type
_entity_poly.pdbx_seq_one_letter_code
_entity_poly.pdbx_strand_id
1 'polypeptide(L)'
;MEFGTSFPGSGDAALYWSEIARNWASAFTFLAALLAGIFGLFRYLRSERMRQTEQVRELYTMFFGNERYRRIRFVLANSEAPEYAALRVELATPGMPKPLEGELIDLLNFFEFVSGLTRRGLVSRQDIDWMFAGFIDRVISIDFVREYVLRHDFDELHDACRTAERRKK
;
A
#
# COMPACT_ATOMS: atom_id res chain seq x y z
N MET A 1 -82.91 1.26 39.96
CA MET A 1 -82.34 1.53 38.63
C MET A 1 -81.04 2.27 38.86
N GLU A 2 -79.92 1.54 38.87
CA GLU A 2 -78.58 2.16 38.85
C GLU A 2 -78.16 2.31 37.39
N PHE A 3 -77.95 3.56 36.97
CA PHE A 3 -77.40 3.88 35.66
C PHE A 3 -75.89 3.74 35.72
N GLY A 4 -75.37 2.59 35.28
CA GLY A 4 -73.96 2.42 34.97
C GLY A 4 -73.62 3.14 33.67
N THR A 5 -73.04 4.34 33.75
CA THR A 5 -72.41 5.01 32.60
C THR A 5 -70.96 4.57 32.51
N SER A 6 -70.73 3.46 31.80
CA SER A 6 -69.40 3.09 31.33
C SER A 6 -69.01 4.07 30.23
N PHE A 7 -68.05 4.97 30.49
CA PHE A 7 -67.41 5.76 29.44
C PHE A 7 -66.40 4.87 28.70
N PRO A 8 -66.59 4.55 27.40
CA PRO A 8 -65.56 3.89 26.61
C PRO A 8 -64.67 4.98 25.99
N GLY A 9 -63.35 4.93 26.23
CA GLY A 9 -62.43 5.65 25.32
C GLY A 9 -61.15 6.26 25.89
N SER A 10 -60.87 6.21 27.19
CA SER A 10 -59.60 6.75 27.73
C SER A 10 -58.42 5.76 27.66
N GLY A 11 -58.69 4.45 27.68
CA GLY A 11 -57.66 3.40 27.62
C GLY A 11 -57.04 3.21 26.24
N ASP A 12 -57.86 3.28 25.18
CA ASP A 12 -57.42 2.98 23.82
C ASP A 12 -56.49 4.04 23.24
N ALA A 13 -56.74 5.33 23.56
CA ALA A 13 -55.87 6.42 23.12
C ALA A 13 -54.48 6.34 23.78
N ALA A 14 -54.42 6.08 25.10
CA ALA A 14 -53.14 5.96 25.80
C ALA A 14 -52.32 4.75 25.33
N LEU A 15 -52.98 3.61 25.08
CA LEU A 15 -52.35 2.43 24.50
C LEU A 15 -51.85 2.70 23.07
N TYR A 16 -52.65 3.34 22.23
CA TYR A 16 -52.27 3.74 20.87
C TYR A 16 -51.04 4.67 20.84
N TRP A 17 -51.02 5.72 21.67
CA TRP A 17 -49.86 6.61 21.76
C TRP A 17 -48.61 5.91 22.31
N SER A 18 -48.78 4.96 23.23
CA SER A 18 -47.66 4.18 23.78
C SER A 18 -47.07 3.19 22.76
N GLU A 19 -47.90 2.55 21.94
CA GLU A 19 -47.46 1.63 20.88
C GLU A 19 -46.77 2.39 19.74
N ILE A 20 -47.31 3.54 19.35
CA ILE A 20 -46.65 4.45 18.40
C ILE A 20 -45.29 4.87 18.94
N ALA A 21 -45.22 5.39 20.18
CA ALA A 21 -43.97 5.82 20.78
C ALA A 21 -42.93 4.69 20.84
N ARG A 22 -43.35 3.46 21.16
CA ARG A 22 -42.45 2.30 21.24
C ARG A 22 -41.95 1.88 19.86
N ASN A 23 -42.82 1.86 18.85
CA ASN A 23 -42.46 1.54 17.47
C ASN A 23 -41.50 2.57 16.87
N TRP A 24 -41.74 3.86 17.14
CA TRP A 24 -40.86 4.95 16.74
C TRP A 24 -39.50 4.91 17.45
N ALA A 25 -39.48 4.58 18.75
CA ALA A 25 -38.24 4.39 19.49
C ALA A 25 -37.41 3.20 18.97
N SER A 26 -38.06 2.07 18.65
CA SER A 26 -37.38 0.93 18.03
C SER A 26 -36.86 1.22 16.63
N ALA A 27 -37.63 1.98 15.83
CA ALA A 27 -37.18 2.40 14.50
C ALA A 27 -35.98 3.35 14.57
N PHE A 28 -35.98 4.28 15.54
CA PHE A 28 -34.89 5.21 15.75
C PHE A 28 -33.61 4.53 16.24
N THR A 29 -33.72 3.61 17.21
CA THR A 29 -32.57 2.84 17.72
C THR A 29 -31.96 1.95 16.64
N PHE A 30 -32.80 1.32 15.81
CA PHE A 30 -32.33 0.55 14.65
C PHE A 30 -31.60 1.43 13.63
N LEU A 31 -32.17 2.59 13.28
CA LEU A 31 -31.55 3.54 12.37
C LEU A 31 -30.21 4.07 12.91
N ALA A 32 -30.16 4.39 14.20
CA ALA A 32 -28.94 4.87 14.87
C ALA A 32 -27.85 3.78 14.89
N ALA A 33 -28.20 2.52 15.16
CA ALA A 33 -27.25 1.41 15.11
C ALA A 33 -26.71 1.17 13.69
N LEU A 34 -27.57 1.30 12.68
CA LEU A 34 -27.19 1.15 11.28
C LEU A 34 -26.24 2.27 10.83
N LEU A 35 -26.54 3.52 11.20
CA LEU A 35 -25.65 4.66 10.96
C LEU A 35 -24.32 4.55 11.70
N ALA A 36 -24.32 4.07 12.95
CA ALA A 36 -23.10 3.82 13.72
C ALA A 36 -22.24 2.72 13.09
N GLY A 37 -22.85 1.65 12.56
CA GLY A 37 -22.16 0.60 11.81
C GLY A 37 -21.53 1.11 10.52
N ILE A 38 -22.28 1.89 9.73
CA ILE A 38 -21.77 2.54 8.51
C ILE A 38 -20.64 3.51 8.85
N PHE A 39 -20.79 4.32 9.90
CA PHE A 39 -19.78 5.26 10.34
C PHE A 39 -18.52 4.56 10.86
N GLY A 40 -18.67 3.46 11.60
CA GLY A 40 -17.55 2.62 12.04
C GLY A 40 -16.78 2.02 10.87
N LEU A 41 -17.50 1.50 9.86
CA LEU A 41 -16.91 1.00 8.63
C LEU A 41 -16.20 2.11 7.83
N PHE A 42 -16.83 3.28 7.69
CA PHE A 42 -16.23 4.44 7.05
C PHE A 42 -14.96 4.91 7.78
N ARG A 43 -14.99 4.95 9.11
CA ARG A 43 -13.84 5.30 9.94
C ARG A 43 -12.72 4.27 9.81
N TYR A 44 -13.07 2.98 9.78
CA TYR A 44 -12.12 1.88 9.57
C TYR A 44 -11.43 2.00 8.20
N LEU A 45 -12.20 2.14 7.13
CA LEU A 45 -11.69 2.33 5.77
C LEU A 45 -10.84 3.61 5.65
N ARG A 46 -11.23 4.70 6.32
CA ARG A 46 -10.46 5.96 6.34
C ARG A 46 -9.17 5.83 7.16
N SER A 47 -9.20 5.10 8.27
CA SER A 47 -8.03 4.86 9.13
C SER A 47 -6.99 3.99 8.41
N GLU A 48 -7.43 3.00 7.63
CA GLU A 48 -6.53 2.20 6.79
C GLU A 48 -5.86 3.06 5.71
N ARG A 49 -6.62 3.94 5.03
CA ARG A 49 -6.05 4.87 4.04
C ARG A 49 -5.02 5.83 4.65
N MET A 50 -5.28 6.36 5.85
CA MET A 50 -4.31 7.22 6.54
C MET A 50 -3.03 6.46 6.87
N ARG A 51 -3.14 5.21 7.35
CA ARG A 51 -1.98 4.35 7.63
C ARG A 51 -1.20 4.01 6.37
N GLN A 52 -1.88 3.78 5.24
CA GLN A 52 -1.23 3.56 3.95
C GLN A 52 -0.45 4.78 3.49
N THR A 53 -1.01 6.00 3.60
CA THR A 53 -0.29 7.23 3.25
C THR A 53 0.96 7.43 4.11
N GLU A 54 0.88 7.14 5.41
CA GLU A 54 2.03 7.20 6.32
C GLU A 54 3.13 6.20 5.91
N GLN A 55 2.75 4.96 5.61
CA GLN A 55 3.69 3.92 5.16
C GLN A 55 4.34 4.30 3.82
N VAL A 56 3.57 4.82 2.86
CA VAL A 56 4.09 5.30 1.58
C VAL A 56 5.07 6.45 1.78
N ARG A 57 4.75 7.39 2.68
CA ARG A 57 5.64 8.51 3.03
C ARG A 57 6.93 8.03 3.72
N GLU A 58 6.83 7.01 4.57
CA GLU A 58 7.99 6.40 5.20
C GLU A 58 8.89 5.71 4.17
N LEU A 59 8.31 4.93 3.25
CA LEU A 59 9.03 4.32 2.12
C LEU A 59 9.71 5.38 1.25
N TYR A 60 9.02 6.49 0.96
CA TYR A 60 9.62 7.62 0.26
C TYR A 60 10.83 8.17 1.01
N THR A 61 10.69 8.41 2.31
CA THR A 61 11.78 8.96 3.14
C THR A 61 12.96 8.01 3.20
N MET A 62 12.71 6.70 3.37
CA MET A 62 13.76 5.69 3.38
C MET A 62 14.51 5.63 2.05
N PHE A 63 13.81 5.69 0.93
CA PHE A 63 14.42 5.58 -0.39
C PHE A 63 15.11 6.87 -0.87
N PHE A 64 14.43 8.01 -0.75
CA PHE A 64 14.92 9.29 -1.26
C PHE A 64 15.83 10.02 -0.27
N GLY A 65 15.66 9.79 1.04
CA GLY A 65 16.41 10.45 2.09
C GLY A 65 17.71 9.76 2.47
N ASN A 66 17.90 8.49 2.11
CA ASN A 66 19.15 7.77 2.42
C ASN A 66 20.22 8.05 1.37
N GLU A 67 21.38 8.55 1.83
CA GLU A 67 22.51 8.92 0.97
C GLU A 67 23.08 7.73 0.20
N ARG A 68 23.03 6.52 0.77
CA ARG A 68 23.46 5.29 0.07
C ARG A 68 22.64 5.05 -1.20
N TYR A 69 21.31 5.12 -1.07
CA TYR A 69 20.43 5.00 -2.23
C TYR A 69 20.58 6.18 -3.18
N ARG A 70 20.84 7.38 -2.68
CA ARG A 70 21.09 8.54 -3.54
C ARG A 70 22.29 8.32 -4.47
N ARG A 71 23.40 7.82 -3.94
CA ARG A 71 24.62 7.58 -4.71
C ARG A 71 24.39 6.56 -5.82
N ILE A 72 23.91 5.37 -5.50
CA ILE A 72 23.69 4.33 -6.51
C ILE A 72 22.62 4.75 -7.55
N ARG A 73 21.56 5.47 -7.14
CA ARG A 73 20.59 6.03 -8.09
C ARG A 73 21.22 7.02 -9.06
N PHE A 74 22.15 7.84 -8.58
CA PHE A 74 22.91 8.75 -9.44
C PHE A 74 23.80 7.96 -10.41
N VAL A 75 24.52 6.95 -9.94
CA VAL A 75 25.36 6.10 -10.80
C VAL A 75 24.53 5.45 -11.90
N LEU A 76 23.39 4.81 -11.55
CA LEU A 76 22.52 4.14 -12.51
C LEU A 76 21.82 5.10 -13.48
N ALA A 77 21.68 6.38 -13.13
CA ALA A 77 21.11 7.39 -14.01
C ALA A 77 22.14 8.04 -14.96
N ASN A 78 23.44 7.91 -14.68
CA ASN A 78 24.51 8.59 -15.41
C ASN A 78 25.53 7.58 -15.97
N SER A 79 25.27 7.07 -17.16
CA SER A 79 26.14 6.07 -17.82
C SER A 79 27.55 6.57 -18.14
N GLU A 80 27.75 7.89 -18.19
CA GLU A 80 29.06 8.52 -18.46
C GLU A 80 29.92 8.68 -17.20
N ALA A 81 29.33 8.48 -16.01
CA ALA A 81 30.06 8.60 -14.76
C ALA A 81 31.11 7.49 -14.62
N PRO A 82 32.33 7.77 -14.13
CA PRO A 82 33.36 6.75 -13.93
C PRO A 82 32.88 5.65 -12.96
N GLU A 83 32.02 5.99 -12.01
CA GLU A 83 31.39 5.04 -11.08
C GLU A 83 30.47 4.04 -11.79
N TYR A 84 29.87 4.38 -12.94
CA TYR A 84 29.04 3.44 -13.70
C TYR A 84 29.89 2.34 -14.34
N ALA A 85 31.03 2.73 -14.93
CA ALA A 85 32.00 1.78 -15.44
C ALA A 85 32.61 0.94 -14.30
N ALA A 86 32.90 1.56 -13.15
CA ALA A 86 33.38 0.85 -11.96
C ALA A 86 32.37 -0.20 -11.50
N LEU A 87 31.09 0.18 -11.33
CA LEU A 87 30.02 -0.74 -10.95
C LEU A 87 29.95 -1.96 -11.88
N ARG A 88 30.02 -1.75 -13.20
CA ARG A 88 30.05 -2.85 -14.17
C ARG A 88 31.22 -3.82 -13.93
N VAL A 89 32.40 -3.30 -13.61
CA VAL A 89 33.59 -4.11 -13.30
C VAL A 89 33.44 -4.84 -11.96
N GLU A 90 32.88 -4.16 -10.95
CA GLU A 90 32.60 -4.77 -9.65
C GLU A 90 31.69 -5.99 -9.81
N LEU A 91 30.54 -5.84 -10.50
CA LEU A 91 29.55 -6.91 -10.71
C LEU A 91 30.03 -8.07 -11.61
N ALA A 92 31.09 -7.85 -12.37
CA ALA A 92 31.73 -8.87 -13.20
C ALA A 92 32.80 -9.67 -12.44
N THR A 93 33.31 -9.13 -11.33
CA THR A 93 34.40 -9.75 -10.56
C THR A 93 33.82 -10.58 -9.41
N PRO A 94 33.98 -11.91 -9.41
CA PRO A 94 33.51 -12.74 -8.30
C PRO A 94 34.30 -12.43 -7.02
N GLY A 95 33.62 -12.34 -5.89
CA GLY A 95 34.28 -12.11 -4.60
C GLY A 95 33.36 -11.49 -3.56
N MET A 96 33.96 -10.90 -2.52
CA MET A 96 33.22 -10.09 -1.56
C MET A 96 32.63 -8.86 -2.25
N PRO A 97 31.36 -8.49 -1.94
CA PRO A 97 30.74 -7.31 -2.49
C PRO A 97 31.60 -6.07 -2.26
N LYS A 98 31.94 -5.41 -3.36
CA LYS A 98 32.64 -4.12 -3.34
C LYS A 98 31.64 -2.99 -3.02
N PRO A 99 32.10 -1.76 -2.75
CA PRO A 99 31.22 -0.70 -2.25
C PRO A 99 30.01 -0.41 -3.15
N LEU A 100 30.18 -0.30 -4.47
CA LEU A 100 29.07 0.03 -5.37
C LEU A 100 28.15 -1.17 -5.60
N GLU A 101 28.72 -2.38 -5.68
CA GLU A 101 27.94 -3.62 -5.68
C GLU A 101 27.08 -3.74 -4.41
N GLY A 102 27.65 -3.46 -3.24
CA GLY A 102 26.91 -3.47 -1.97
C GLY A 102 25.77 -2.46 -1.94
N GLU A 103 26.00 -1.22 -2.43
CA GLU A 103 24.95 -0.21 -2.55
C GLU A 103 23.84 -0.62 -3.55
N LEU A 104 24.20 -1.35 -4.62
CA LEU A 104 23.23 -1.92 -5.55
C LEU A 104 22.42 -3.05 -4.89
N ILE A 105 23.06 -3.95 -4.16
CA ILE A 105 22.37 -5.03 -3.43
C ILE A 105 21.37 -4.43 -2.43
N ASP A 106 21.78 -3.43 -1.64
CA ASP A 106 20.89 -2.73 -0.69
C ASP A 106 19.67 -2.13 -1.42
N LEU A 107 19.89 -1.52 -2.60
CA LEU A 107 18.82 -0.97 -3.43
C LEU A 107 17.87 -2.07 -3.95
N LEU A 108 18.39 -3.20 -4.42
CA LEU A 108 17.57 -4.31 -4.93
C LEU A 108 16.76 -4.96 -3.79
N ASN A 109 17.38 -5.16 -2.63
CA ASN A 109 16.71 -5.64 -1.42
C ASN A 109 15.58 -4.72 -0.97
N PHE A 110 15.73 -3.40 -1.12
CA PHE A 110 14.65 -2.47 -0.85
C PHE A 110 13.44 -2.72 -1.77
N PHE A 111 13.66 -2.98 -3.07
CA PHE A 111 12.55 -3.27 -3.98
C PHE A 111 11.88 -4.62 -3.69
N GLU A 112 12.64 -5.65 -3.32
CA GLU A 112 12.07 -6.91 -2.82
C GLU A 112 11.19 -6.68 -1.59
N PHE A 113 11.66 -5.88 -0.63
CA PHE A 113 10.89 -5.52 0.55
C PHE A 113 9.58 -4.80 0.17
N VAL A 114 9.66 -3.79 -0.71
CA VAL A 114 8.48 -3.05 -1.18
C VAL A 114 7.49 -3.97 -1.90
N SER A 115 7.97 -4.85 -2.79
CA SER A 115 7.10 -5.81 -3.46
C SER A 115 6.42 -6.74 -2.46
N GLY A 116 7.14 -7.21 -1.44
CA GLY A 116 6.60 -7.99 -0.34
C GLY A 116 5.49 -7.27 0.43
N LEU A 117 5.62 -5.96 0.65
CA LEU A 117 4.56 -5.13 1.26
C LEU A 117 3.33 -4.99 0.36
N THR A 118 3.54 -4.78 -0.94
CA THR A 118 2.46 -4.67 -1.93
C THR A 118 1.69 -5.97 -2.08
N ARG A 119 2.37 -7.12 -2.16
CA ARG A 119 1.73 -8.44 -2.25
C ARG A 119 0.86 -8.78 -1.05
N ARG A 120 1.25 -8.30 0.14
CA ARG A 120 0.49 -8.47 1.39
C ARG A 120 -0.66 -7.46 1.55
N GLY A 121 -0.85 -6.56 0.59
CA GLY A 121 -1.89 -5.52 0.63
C GLY A 121 -1.64 -4.45 1.71
N LEU A 122 -0.43 -4.38 2.27
CA LEU A 122 -0.07 -3.38 3.27
C LEU A 122 0.08 -2.00 2.62
N VAL A 123 0.58 -1.97 1.38
CA VAL A 123 0.71 -0.75 0.59
C VAL A 123 0.01 -0.92 -0.75
N SER A 124 -0.63 0.16 -1.21
CA SER A 124 -1.29 0.21 -2.52
C SER A 124 -0.28 0.01 -3.64
N ARG A 125 -0.55 -0.96 -4.52
CA ARG A 125 0.26 -1.17 -5.73
C ARG A 125 0.30 0.08 -6.61
N GLN A 126 -0.82 0.79 -6.73
CA GLN A 126 -0.91 1.99 -7.55
C GLN A 126 0.03 3.10 -7.04
N ASP A 127 0.13 3.27 -5.73
CA ASP A 127 1.00 4.30 -5.13
C ASP A 127 2.48 3.93 -5.30
N ILE A 128 2.82 2.66 -5.14
CA ILE A 128 4.17 2.14 -5.39
C ILE A 128 4.56 2.28 -6.87
N ASP A 129 3.68 1.87 -7.79
CA ASP A 129 3.92 1.98 -9.23
C ASP A 129 4.14 3.46 -9.64
N TRP A 130 3.32 4.37 -9.11
CA TRP A 130 3.47 5.81 -9.37
C TRP A 130 4.83 6.36 -8.91
N MET A 131 5.35 5.87 -7.78
CA MET A 131 6.61 6.35 -7.22
C MET A 131 7.86 5.70 -7.82
N PHE A 132 7.81 4.40 -8.08
CA PHE A 132 9.00 3.59 -8.32
C PHE A 132 9.06 2.97 -9.71
N ALA A 133 7.94 2.80 -10.43
CA ALA A 133 7.95 2.08 -11.71
C ALA A 133 8.94 2.69 -12.72
N GLY A 134 8.97 4.01 -12.86
CA GLY A 134 9.90 4.69 -13.76
C GLY A 134 11.37 4.50 -13.40
N PHE A 135 11.68 4.31 -12.10
CA PHE A 135 13.03 3.99 -11.68
C PHE A 135 13.36 2.51 -11.89
N ILE A 136 12.45 1.60 -11.52
CA ILE A 136 12.60 0.16 -11.74
C ILE A 136 12.81 -0.12 -13.23
N ASP A 137 11.99 0.46 -14.11
CA ASP A 137 12.10 0.34 -15.57
C ASP A 137 13.48 0.78 -16.08
N ARG A 138 14.03 1.86 -15.50
CA ARG A 138 15.39 2.32 -15.82
C ARG A 138 16.45 1.32 -15.37
N VAL A 139 16.38 0.84 -14.12
CA VAL A 139 17.35 -0.11 -13.58
C VAL A 139 17.37 -1.41 -14.39
N ILE A 140 16.20 -1.98 -14.68
CA ILE A 140 16.10 -3.22 -15.45
C ILE A 140 16.49 -3.03 -16.92
N SER A 141 16.47 -1.80 -17.44
CA SER A 141 16.92 -1.52 -18.81
C SER A 141 18.44 -1.64 -18.99
N ILE A 142 19.21 -1.58 -17.89
CA ILE A 142 20.66 -1.70 -17.88
C ILE A 142 21.05 -3.18 -17.96
N ASP A 143 21.70 -3.58 -19.05
CA ASP A 143 21.91 -5.00 -19.36
C ASP A 143 22.75 -5.75 -18.30
N PHE A 144 23.85 -5.17 -17.82
CA PHE A 144 24.68 -5.84 -16.79
C PHE A 144 23.99 -5.89 -15.40
N VAL A 145 23.09 -4.96 -15.09
CA VAL A 145 22.30 -5.00 -13.85
C VAL A 145 21.22 -6.06 -13.97
N ARG A 146 20.56 -6.16 -15.13
CA ARG A 146 19.61 -7.24 -15.42
C ARG A 146 20.26 -8.61 -15.31
N GLU A 147 21.43 -8.80 -15.93
CA GLU A 147 22.21 -10.03 -15.82
C GLU A 147 22.60 -10.35 -14.37
N TYR A 148 22.91 -9.33 -13.57
CA TYR A 148 23.16 -9.50 -12.15
C TYR A 148 21.88 -9.98 -11.42
N VAL A 149 20.77 -9.28 -11.58
CA VAL A 149 19.47 -9.65 -10.98
C VAL A 149 19.06 -11.07 -11.36
N LEU A 150 19.24 -11.49 -12.62
CA LEU A 150 18.88 -12.84 -13.07
C LEU A 150 19.80 -13.95 -12.52
N ARG A 151 21.04 -13.61 -12.14
CA ARG A 151 22.00 -14.54 -11.51
C ARG A 151 21.78 -14.69 -10.00
N HIS A 152 21.03 -13.79 -9.38
CA HIS A 152 20.81 -13.74 -7.94
C HIS A 152 19.32 -13.95 -7.59
N ASP A 153 19.03 -14.40 -6.38
CA ASP A 153 17.68 -14.73 -5.90
C ASP A 153 16.86 -13.46 -5.54
N PHE A 154 16.57 -12.62 -6.53
CA PHE A 154 15.63 -11.49 -6.42
C PHE A 154 14.32 -11.86 -7.10
N ASP A 155 13.51 -12.67 -6.42
CA ASP A 155 12.30 -13.32 -6.97
C ASP A 155 11.31 -12.32 -7.59
N GLU A 156 11.09 -11.17 -6.95
CA GLU A 156 10.10 -10.19 -7.40
C GLU A 156 10.61 -9.35 -8.57
N LEU A 157 11.90 -9.02 -8.56
CA LEU A 157 12.56 -8.34 -9.68
C LEU A 157 12.77 -9.26 -10.89
N HIS A 158 12.80 -10.58 -10.70
CA HIS A 158 12.98 -11.56 -11.76
C HIS A 158 11.86 -11.48 -12.81
N ASP A 159 10.61 -11.30 -12.37
CA ASP A 159 9.43 -11.19 -13.26
C ASP A 159 9.46 -9.89 -14.09
N ALA A 160 9.91 -8.79 -13.49
CA ALA A 160 10.10 -7.52 -14.18
C ALA A 160 11.21 -7.63 -15.25
N CYS A 161 12.34 -8.24 -14.90
CA CYS A 161 13.46 -8.48 -15.81
C CYS A 161 13.06 -9.37 -17.01
N ARG A 162 12.36 -10.49 -16.77
CA ARG A 162 11.86 -11.39 -17.83
C ARG A 162 10.87 -10.70 -18.76
N THR A 163 9.98 -9.86 -18.22
CA THR A 163 9.04 -9.08 -19.04
C THR A 163 9.79 -8.10 -19.93
N ALA A 164 10.82 -7.44 -19.40
CA ALA A 164 11.64 -6.51 -20.17
C ALA A 164 12.47 -7.21 -21.26
N GLU A 165 12.98 -8.43 -21.04
CA GLU A 165 13.65 -9.21 -22.10
C GLU A 165 12.71 -9.58 -23.25
N ARG A 166 11.47 -9.96 -22.94
CA ARG A 166 10.44 -10.30 -23.94
C ARG A 166 10.03 -9.11 -24.81
N ARG A 167 10.11 -7.88 -24.28
CA ARG A 167 9.84 -6.64 -25.05
C ARG A 167 11.00 -6.21 -25.95
N LYS A 168 12.22 -6.71 -25.69
CA LYS A 168 13.43 -6.39 -26.47
C LYS A 168 13.61 -7.32 -27.69
N LYS A 169 12.95 -8.49 -27.69
CA LYS A 169 12.86 -9.42 -28.82
C LYS A 169 11.73 -9.02 -29.77
#